data_AF-M7XCR2-F1
#
_entry.id   AF-M7XCR2-F1
#
_cell.length_a   1.000
_cell.length_b   1.000
_cell.length_c   1.000
_cell.angle_alpha   90.00
_cell.angle_beta   90.00
_cell.angle_gamma   90.00
#
_symmetry.space_group_name_H-M   'P 1'
#
loop_
_entity.id
_entity.type
_entity.pdbx_description
1 polymer ?
#
loop_
_entity_poly.entity_id
_entity_poly.type
_entity_poly.pdbx_seq_one_letter_code
_entity_poly.pdbx_strand_id
1 'polypeptide(L)'
;MKSKSILLSFVLIAGIYSLGLAQQIQMPQASPTAKISQKIGLTDVTIDYSRPSTKGRKIFGELVTYGEVWRTGANAATVITFSTPVIIEGNNLPAGSYALYSIPGKSDWTIIFSKNTKLWGAVGYNQDEDALRFTVKPGKTGQKYETMEINFVDMTDTGASIAIKWENVRVKFRIETEVDTIVMKQIKEMVIDKDPQNPGLYYQAANYYFTNNKDMNQAYEWIVKSVESDPKYWTMHLKAKIELALGKKKEAIESATKSMEMAKEAKNPDYVGLNERLIKSIK
;
A
#
# COMPACT_ATOMS: atom_id res chain seq x y z
N MET A 1 -16.22 -45.52 76.42
CA MET A 1 -16.16 -44.15 76.99
C MET A 1 -15.13 -43.36 76.19
N LYS A 2 -15.59 -42.41 75.37
CA LYS A 2 -15.36 -40.95 75.47
C LYS A 2 -13.96 -40.52 74.97
N SER A 3 -13.75 -39.51 74.14
CA SER A 3 -14.61 -38.60 73.38
C SER A 3 -13.73 -37.70 72.50
N LYS A 4 -14.30 -37.29 71.37
CA LYS A 4 -14.12 -36.07 70.56
C LYS A 4 -13.38 -34.86 71.18
N SER A 5 -12.54 -34.26 70.33
CA SER A 5 -12.42 -32.81 69.98
C SER A 5 -11.97 -31.74 70.98
N ILE A 6 -11.18 -30.77 70.47
CA ILE A 6 -11.11 -29.29 70.72
C ILE A 6 -9.65 -28.84 70.47
N LEU A 7 -9.28 -28.22 69.34
CA LEU A 7 -9.39 -26.80 68.93
C LEU A 7 -8.67 -25.81 69.90
N LEU A 8 -7.58 -25.17 69.47
CA LEU A 8 -7.36 -23.70 69.55
C LEU A 8 -5.99 -23.26 69.00
N SER A 9 -6.05 -22.36 68.03
CA SER A 9 -5.25 -21.12 67.92
C SER A 9 -3.72 -21.16 67.73
N PHE A 10 -3.29 -21.09 66.46
CA PHE A 10 -2.12 -20.27 66.09
C PHE A 10 -2.53 -19.32 64.96
N VAL A 11 -2.88 -18.09 65.36
CA VAL A 11 -2.94 -16.91 64.49
C VAL A 11 -1.50 -16.43 64.31
N LEU A 12 -0.96 -16.40 63.09
CA LEU A 12 0.05 -15.42 62.69
C LEU A 12 0.26 -15.39 61.15
N ILE A 13 -0.13 -14.25 60.57
CA ILE A 13 0.39 -13.66 59.32
C ILE A 13 0.03 -14.41 58.02
N ALA A 14 -1.24 -14.36 57.64
CA ALA A 14 -1.61 -14.25 56.23
C ALA A 14 -1.31 -12.81 55.78
N GLY A 15 -0.06 -12.58 55.39
CA GLY A 15 0.36 -11.33 54.76
C GLY A 15 -0.40 -11.12 53.46
N ILE A 16 -1.34 -10.19 53.52
CA ILE A 16 -2.04 -9.60 52.39
C ILE A 16 -0.97 -8.97 51.49
N TYR A 17 -0.50 -9.72 50.48
CA TYR A 17 0.16 -9.13 49.32
C TYR A 17 -0.92 -8.56 48.42
N SER A 18 -1.51 -7.44 48.83
CA SER A 18 -2.12 -6.50 47.90
C SER A 18 -0.98 -6.00 47.02
N LEU A 19 -0.81 -6.64 45.86
CA LEU A 19 -0.10 -6.06 44.73
C LEU A 19 -0.86 -4.79 44.33
N GLY A 20 -0.51 -3.69 44.99
CA GLY A 20 -0.80 -2.35 44.52
C GLY A 20 -0.03 -2.12 43.24
N LEU A 21 -0.52 -2.67 42.13
CA LEU A 21 -0.34 -2.00 40.85
C LEU A 21 -1.12 -0.70 41.00
N ALA A 22 -0.41 0.40 41.23
CA ALA A 22 -1.00 1.72 41.07
C ALA A 22 -1.65 1.72 39.69
N GLN A 23 -2.99 1.73 39.64
CA GLN A 23 -3.73 2.04 38.43
C GLN A 23 -3.44 3.50 38.14
N GLN A 24 -2.35 3.76 37.41
CA GLN A 24 -2.14 5.07 36.80
C GLN A 24 -3.35 5.34 35.92
N ILE A 25 -3.95 6.52 36.08
CA ILE A 25 -5.02 6.97 35.20
C ILE A 25 -4.44 7.03 33.80
N GLN A 26 -5.00 6.24 32.88
CA GLN A 26 -4.59 6.24 31.49
C GLN A 26 -5.08 7.54 30.85
N MET A 27 -4.15 8.47 30.65
CA MET A 27 -4.42 9.72 29.95
C MET A 27 -4.29 9.53 28.43
N PRO A 28 -5.12 10.22 27.61
CA PRO A 28 -4.91 10.27 26.17
C PRO A 28 -3.50 10.81 25.85
N GLN A 29 -2.77 10.13 24.95
CA GLN A 29 -1.47 10.63 24.53
C GLN A 29 -1.61 11.92 23.73
N ALA A 30 -0.72 12.89 23.99
CA ALA A 30 -0.73 14.18 23.31
C ALA A 30 -0.51 14.09 21.78
N SER A 31 0.06 12.99 21.30
CA SER A 31 0.23 12.66 19.88
C SER A 31 -0.18 11.21 19.67
N PRO A 32 -1.47 10.95 19.39
CA PRO A 32 -1.97 9.59 19.18
C PRO A 32 -1.27 8.89 18.02
N THR A 33 -1.10 7.58 18.12
CA THR A 33 -0.58 6.73 17.05
C THR A 33 -1.59 6.55 15.93
N ALA A 34 -1.12 6.40 14.71
CA ALA A 34 -1.89 6.06 13.53
C ALA A 34 -1.10 5.08 12.67
N LYS A 35 -1.83 4.16 12.02
CA LYS A 35 -1.29 3.22 11.05
C LYS A 35 -2.11 3.29 9.77
N ILE A 36 -1.44 3.45 8.64
CA ILE A 36 -2.06 3.34 7.31
C ILE A 36 -1.34 2.27 6.51
N SER A 37 -2.08 1.55 5.68
CA SER A 37 -1.57 0.52 4.79
C SER A 37 -2.15 0.69 3.40
N GLN A 38 -1.33 0.47 2.39
CA GLN A 38 -1.69 0.58 0.98
C GLN A 38 -0.94 -0.45 0.17
N LYS A 39 -1.66 -1.14 -0.73
CA LYS A 39 -1.05 -1.94 -1.78
C LYS A 39 -0.71 -1.04 -2.97
N ILE A 40 0.56 -1.00 -3.36
CA ILE A 40 1.07 -0.23 -4.50
C ILE A 40 1.64 -1.23 -5.51
N GLY A 41 0.94 -1.45 -6.62
CA GLY A 41 1.21 -2.60 -7.48
C GLY A 41 1.07 -3.90 -6.70
N LEU A 42 2.16 -4.64 -6.55
CA LEU A 42 2.21 -5.88 -5.77
C LEU A 42 2.84 -5.72 -4.37
N THR A 43 3.26 -4.50 -4.03
CA THR A 43 3.95 -4.19 -2.77
C THR A 43 2.98 -3.70 -1.71
N ASP A 44 3.04 -4.28 -0.52
CA ASP A 44 2.36 -3.77 0.66
C ASP A 44 3.24 -2.71 1.33
N VAL A 45 2.69 -1.50 1.50
CA VAL A 45 3.36 -0.37 2.14
C VAL A 45 2.60 0.03 3.39
N THR A 46 3.24 -0.05 4.55
CA THR A 46 2.65 0.34 5.84
C THR A 46 3.41 1.50 6.45
N ILE A 47 2.69 2.49 7.01
CA ILE A 47 3.26 3.61 7.74
C ILE A 47 2.68 3.61 9.15
N ASP A 48 3.54 3.41 10.15
CA ASP A 48 3.24 3.53 11.57
C ASP A 48 3.84 4.84 12.08
N TYR A 49 3.00 5.75 12.60
CA TYR A 49 3.45 7.08 12.98
C TYR A 49 2.60 7.67 14.12
N SER A 50 3.12 8.70 14.80
CA SER A 50 2.32 9.50 15.74
C SER A 50 1.96 10.85 15.14
N ARG A 51 0.76 11.34 15.48
CA ARG A 51 0.16 12.56 14.91
C ARG A 51 0.20 13.75 15.87
N PRO A 52 1.27 14.56 15.89
CA PRO A 52 1.31 15.76 16.72
C PRO A 52 0.40 16.88 16.20
N SER A 53 -0.13 17.69 17.12
CA SER A 53 -0.91 18.90 16.79
C SER A 53 -0.10 20.18 16.98
N THR A 54 -0.46 21.24 16.23
CA THR A 54 0.23 22.55 16.33
C THR A 54 0.00 23.19 17.69
N LYS A 55 -1.22 23.12 18.22
CA LYS A 55 -1.63 23.74 19.49
C LYS A 55 -1.27 25.23 19.53
N GLY A 56 -1.49 25.94 18.43
CA GLY A 56 -1.19 27.36 18.29
C GLY A 56 0.29 27.72 18.08
N ARG A 57 1.19 26.73 18.05
CA ARG A 57 2.62 26.94 17.79
C ARG A 57 2.90 27.01 16.29
N LYS A 58 3.90 27.80 15.92
CA LYS A 58 4.53 27.70 14.60
C LYS A 58 5.40 26.44 14.57
N ILE A 59 5.23 25.64 13.52
CA ILE A 59 5.92 24.35 13.45
C ILE A 59 7.28 24.52 12.79
N PHE A 60 7.30 24.88 11.51
CA PHE A 60 8.54 24.89 10.75
C PHE A 60 9.29 26.21 10.92
N GLY A 61 10.57 26.13 11.28
CA GLY A 61 11.41 27.26 11.64
C GLY A 61 11.33 27.68 13.11
N GLU A 62 10.52 27.01 13.94
CA GLU A 62 10.48 27.20 15.39
C GLU A 62 10.50 25.87 16.15
N LEU A 63 9.38 25.12 16.19
CA LEU A 63 9.37 23.81 16.86
C LEU A 63 10.25 22.78 16.14
N VAL A 64 10.21 22.81 14.81
CA VAL A 64 11.05 22.01 13.92
C VAL A 64 12.01 22.98 13.23
N THR A 65 13.24 23.05 13.74
CA THR A 65 14.29 23.93 13.26
C THR A 65 14.69 23.59 11.83
N TYR A 66 14.87 24.61 10.99
CA TYR A 66 15.40 24.39 9.64
C TYR A 66 16.89 24.05 9.68
N GLY A 67 17.32 23.15 8.80
CA GLY A 67 18.71 22.70 8.70
C GLY A 67 19.09 21.60 9.70
N GLU A 68 18.21 21.28 10.65
CA GLU A 68 18.44 20.27 11.68
C GLU A 68 17.73 18.94 11.34
N VAL A 69 18.34 17.83 11.74
CA VAL A 69 17.72 16.51 11.62
C VAL A 69 16.52 16.41 12.54
N TRP A 70 15.38 16.00 11.99
CA TRP A 70 14.13 15.80 12.69
C TRP A 70 13.62 14.37 12.47
N ARG A 71 13.36 13.66 13.56
CA ARG A 71 12.57 12.42 13.52
C ARG A 71 11.15 12.78 13.14
N THR A 72 10.78 12.53 11.88
CA THR A 72 9.54 13.03 11.29
C THR A 72 8.34 12.46 12.05
N GLY A 73 7.55 13.34 12.68
CA GLY A 73 6.43 13.01 13.58
C GLY A 73 6.71 13.29 15.06
N ALA A 74 6.00 12.60 15.96
CA ALA A 74 6.15 12.69 17.43
C ALA A 74 6.37 11.31 18.08
N ASN A 75 6.75 11.24 19.36
CA ASN A 75 6.93 10.00 20.13
C ASN A 75 7.89 8.99 19.47
N ALA A 76 7.42 7.78 19.16
CA ALA A 76 8.19 6.73 18.48
C ALA A 76 8.52 7.13 17.02
N ALA A 77 9.59 6.58 16.45
CA ALA A 77 9.93 6.80 15.04
C ALA A 77 8.75 6.48 14.12
N THR A 78 8.53 7.36 13.13
CA THR A 78 7.65 7.01 12.03
C THR A 78 8.34 5.90 11.24
N VAL A 79 7.74 4.72 11.15
CA VAL A 79 8.31 3.57 10.46
C VAL A 79 7.51 3.31 9.19
N ILE A 80 8.22 3.28 8.05
CA ILE A 80 7.67 2.88 6.76
C ILE A 80 8.20 1.49 6.43
N THR A 81 7.31 0.56 6.11
CA THR A 81 7.64 -0.83 5.77
C THR A 81 7.19 -1.14 4.36
N PHE A 82 8.08 -1.76 3.59
CA PHE A 82 7.84 -2.23 2.21
C PHE A 82 8.00 -3.75 2.14
N SER A 83 7.00 -4.47 1.61
CA SER A 83 7.08 -5.94 1.47
C SER A 83 7.97 -6.43 0.33
N THR A 84 8.27 -5.57 -0.64
CA THR A 84 9.19 -5.83 -1.76
C THR A 84 10.11 -4.62 -1.96
N PRO A 85 11.19 -4.74 -2.74
CA PRO A 85 11.97 -3.57 -3.16
C PRO A 85 11.10 -2.53 -3.87
N VAL A 86 11.45 -1.25 -3.72
CA VAL A 86 10.75 -0.10 -4.31
C VAL A 86 11.75 0.90 -4.88
N ILE A 87 11.26 1.81 -5.72
CA ILE A 87 12.01 2.95 -6.23
C ILE A 87 11.41 4.22 -5.61
N ILE A 88 12.22 5.03 -4.93
CA ILE A 88 11.79 6.28 -4.28
C ILE A 88 12.53 7.45 -4.93
N GLU A 89 11.78 8.35 -5.56
CA GLU A 89 12.36 9.48 -6.33
C GLU A 89 13.49 9.02 -7.28
N GLY A 90 13.29 7.90 -7.97
CA GLY A 90 14.28 7.30 -8.89
C GLY A 90 15.38 6.46 -8.24
N ASN A 91 15.41 6.34 -6.90
CA ASN A 91 16.45 5.59 -6.18
C ASN A 91 15.92 4.24 -5.67
N ASN A 92 16.69 3.18 -5.88
CA ASN A 92 16.33 1.85 -5.38
C ASN A 92 16.42 1.79 -3.85
N LEU A 93 15.39 1.22 -3.21
CA LEU A 93 15.36 0.90 -1.79
C LEU A 93 14.93 -0.57 -1.62
N PRO A 94 15.74 -1.42 -0.97
CA PRO A 94 15.36 -2.80 -0.69
C PRO A 94 14.09 -2.92 0.17
N ALA A 95 13.43 -4.07 0.09
CA ALA A 95 12.34 -4.41 1.02
C ALA A 95 12.83 -4.31 2.47
N GLY A 96 11.95 -3.87 3.37
CA GLY A 96 12.29 -3.72 4.78
C GLY A 96 11.54 -2.61 5.47
N SER A 97 11.89 -2.39 6.75
CA SER A 97 11.34 -1.33 7.59
C SER A 97 12.39 -0.27 7.85
N TYR A 98 12.00 0.99 7.70
CA TYR A 98 12.90 2.14 7.80
C TYR A 98 12.25 3.24 8.64
N ALA A 99 13.03 3.88 9.50
CA ALA A 99 12.59 5.09 10.20
C ALA A 99 12.68 6.30 9.27
N LEU A 100 11.65 7.13 9.32
CA LEU A 100 11.58 8.37 8.55
C LEU A 100 12.19 9.53 9.34
N TYR A 101 13.26 10.08 8.81
CA TYR A 101 13.88 11.32 9.24
C TYR A 101 13.76 12.36 8.12
N SER A 102 13.81 13.63 8.49
CA SER A 102 13.88 14.74 7.53
C SER A 102 14.82 15.82 8.02
N ILE A 103 15.40 16.59 7.10
CA ILE A 103 16.05 17.87 7.38
C ILE A 103 15.23 18.95 6.68
N PRO A 104 14.32 19.62 7.39
CA PRO A 104 13.49 20.66 6.79
C PRO A 104 14.33 21.88 6.40
N GLY A 105 14.06 22.43 5.23
CA GLY A 105 14.56 23.73 4.78
C GLY A 105 13.45 24.60 4.21
N LYS A 106 13.79 25.83 3.83
CA LYS A 106 12.83 26.78 3.25
C LYS A 106 12.52 26.46 1.78
N SER A 107 13.54 26.10 0.99
CA SER A 107 13.43 25.77 -0.43
C SER A 107 13.45 24.27 -0.70
N ASP A 108 14.11 23.52 0.17
CA ASP A 108 14.45 22.12 -0.03
C ASP A 108 14.34 21.37 1.29
N TRP A 109 13.75 20.17 1.24
CA TRP A 109 13.68 19.23 2.36
C TRP A 109 14.46 17.99 2.00
N THR A 110 15.34 17.57 2.90
CA THR A 110 15.98 16.26 2.76
C THR A 110 15.10 15.23 3.46
N ILE A 111 14.74 14.16 2.77
CA ILE A 111 14.02 13.00 3.30
C ILE A 111 15.01 11.85 3.45
N ILE A 112 14.92 11.16 4.57
CA ILE A 112 15.87 10.14 4.99
C ILE A 112 15.12 8.89 5.44
N PHE A 113 15.47 7.75 4.85
CA PHE A 113 15.08 6.42 5.29
C PHE A 113 16.27 5.81 6.05
N SER A 114 16.18 5.75 7.38
CA SER A 114 17.22 5.17 8.25
C SER A 114 16.92 3.71 8.57
N LYS A 115 17.96 2.86 8.61
CA LYS A 115 17.88 1.45 9.05
C LYS A 115 17.59 1.34 10.55
N ASN A 116 17.87 2.38 11.33
CA ASN A 116 17.62 2.39 12.77
C ASN A 116 16.18 2.77 13.09
N THR A 117 15.32 1.77 13.23
CA THR A 117 13.88 1.94 13.49
C THR A 117 13.52 2.21 14.95
N LYS A 118 14.50 2.14 15.87
CA LYS A 118 14.26 2.17 17.32
C LYS A 118 14.68 3.47 17.99
N LEU A 119 15.40 4.33 17.27
CA LEU A 119 15.91 5.58 17.83
C LEU A 119 14.75 6.51 18.25
N TRP A 120 14.82 7.00 19.47
CA TRP A 120 13.84 7.93 20.02
C TRP A 120 14.32 9.37 19.84
N GLY A 121 13.60 10.13 19.01
CA GLY A 121 14.02 11.48 18.62
C GLY A 121 15.16 11.49 17.59
N ALA A 122 15.91 12.59 17.55
CA ALA A 122 17.04 12.82 16.65
C ALA A 122 18.42 12.78 17.34
N VAL A 123 18.45 12.80 18.68
CA VAL A 123 19.70 12.67 19.44
C VAL A 123 20.24 11.25 19.24
N GLY A 124 21.49 11.14 18.80
CA GLY A 124 22.10 9.85 18.44
C GLY A 124 21.83 9.38 17.02
N TYR A 125 21.22 10.23 16.17
CA TYR A 125 21.11 9.97 14.74
C TYR A 125 22.51 9.82 14.12
N ASN A 126 22.70 8.77 13.32
CA ASN A 126 23.92 8.51 12.58
C ASN A 126 23.60 8.40 11.08
N GLN A 127 24.25 9.24 10.27
CA GLN A 127 24.08 9.26 8.82
C GLN A 127 24.57 7.96 8.15
N ASP A 128 25.51 7.22 8.74
CA ASP A 128 25.96 5.93 8.20
C ASP A 128 24.86 4.85 8.24
N GLU A 129 23.80 5.08 9.03
CA GLU A 129 22.61 4.23 9.08
C GLU A 129 21.55 4.59 8.03
N ASP A 130 21.77 5.62 7.20
CA ASP A 130 20.88 5.99 6.10
C ASP A 130 20.88 4.88 5.04
N ALA A 131 19.71 4.31 4.76
CA ALA A 131 19.50 3.44 3.60
C ALA A 131 19.28 4.26 2.32
N LEU A 132 18.63 5.41 2.46
CA LEU A 132 18.37 6.33 1.36
C LEU A 132 18.21 7.75 1.88
N ARG A 133 18.78 8.72 1.16
CA ARG A 133 18.68 10.16 1.41
C ARG A 133 18.48 10.88 0.09
N PHE A 134 17.46 11.73 -0.01
CA PHE A 134 17.16 12.52 -1.21
C PHE A 134 16.48 13.83 -0.86
N THR A 135 16.43 14.76 -1.81
CA THR A 135 15.85 16.09 -1.62
C THR A 135 14.55 16.24 -2.40
N VAL A 136 13.57 16.91 -1.81
CA VAL A 136 12.30 17.28 -2.42
C VAL A 136 11.93 18.72 -2.06
N LYS A 137 11.09 19.34 -2.88
CA LYS A 137 10.63 20.71 -2.63
C LYS A 137 9.40 20.71 -1.70
N PRO A 138 9.44 21.44 -0.56
CA PRO A 138 8.24 21.67 0.22
C PRO A 138 7.29 22.60 -0.54
N GLY A 139 5.99 22.38 -0.35
CA GLY A 139 4.91 23.23 -0.86
C GLY A 139 4.02 23.75 0.25
N LYS A 140 3.12 24.67 -0.10
CA LYS A 140 2.06 25.13 0.81
C LYS A 140 0.81 24.25 0.69
N THR A 141 0.12 24.06 1.79
CA THR A 141 -1.22 23.44 1.80
C THR A 141 -2.29 24.50 1.48
N GLY A 142 -3.43 24.08 0.94
CA GLY A 142 -4.58 24.96 0.70
C GLY A 142 -5.35 25.37 1.96
N GLN A 143 -5.07 24.71 3.09
CA GLN A 143 -5.64 24.98 4.40
C GLN A 143 -4.63 24.61 5.49
N LYS A 144 -4.83 25.13 6.71
CA LYS A 144 -4.02 24.75 7.86
C LYS A 144 -4.36 23.32 8.33
N TYR A 145 -3.35 22.47 8.45
CA TYR A 145 -3.43 21.16 9.06
C TYR A 145 -3.05 21.24 10.54
N GLU A 146 -4.06 21.26 11.42
CA GLU A 146 -3.84 21.34 12.87
C GLU A 146 -3.09 20.13 13.41
N THR A 147 -3.34 18.94 12.88
CA THR A 147 -2.70 17.68 13.27
C THR A 147 -1.94 17.11 12.08
N MET A 148 -0.71 16.65 12.31
CA MET A 148 0.12 16.07 11.26
C MET A 148 -0.60 14.89 10.60
N GLU A 149 -0.51 14.84 9.29
CA GLU A 149 -1.11 13.83 8.44
C GLU A 149 -0.05 13.27 7.49
N ILE A 150 0.05 11.94 7.43
CA ILE A 150 0.78 11.21 6.39
C ILE A 150 -0.27 10.38 5.63
N ASN A 151 -0.27 10.47 4.30
CA ASN A 151 -1.22 9.76 3.43
C ASN A 151 -0.58 9.36 2.09
N PHE A 152 -1.17 8.34 1.45
CA PHE A 152 -0.90 8.00 0.06
C PHE A 152 -1.78 8.85 -0.87
N VAL A 153 -1.19 9.40 -1.93
CA VAL A 153 -1.87 10.22 -2.95
C VAL A 153 -1.33 9.87 -4.34
N ASP A 154 -1.96 10.37 -5.40
CA ASP A 154 -1.51 10.22 -6.79
C ASP A 154 -1.28 8.74 -7.19
N MET A 155 -2.30 7.91 -6.94
CA MET A 155 -2.25 6.46 -7.16
C MET A 155 -2.23 6.11 -8.64
N THR A 156 -1.41 5.11 -8.98
CA THR A 156 -1.29 4.45 -10.28
C THR A 156 -1.14 2.95 -10.06
N ASP A 157 -1.23 2.14 -11.11
CA ASP A 157 -1.09 0.68 -11.02
C ASP A 157 0.29 0.24 -10.49
N THR A 158 1.32 1.06 -10.66
CA THR A 158 2.72 0.74 -10.29
C THR A 158 3.32 1.75 -9.31
N GLY A 159 2.50 2.58 -8.67
CA GLY A 159 3.06 3.59 -7.77
C GLY A 159 2.06 4.51 -7.09
N ALA A 160 2.49 5.12 -5.99
CA ALA A 160 1.81 6.25 -5.35
C ALA A 160 2.83 7.32 -4.88
N SER A 161 2.35 8.42 -4.35
CA SER A 161 3.19 9.36 -3.59
C SER A 161 2.83 9.32 -2.11
N ILE A 162 3.82 9.41 -1.21
CA ILE A 162 3.57 9.74 0.19
C ILE A 162 3.54 11.26 0.31
N ALA A 163 2.49 11.78 0.94
CA ALA A 163 2.36 13.19 1.29
C ALA A 163 2.32 13.36 2.80
N ILE A 164 3.18 14.24 3.33
CA ILE A 164 3.22 14.64 4.73
C ILE A 164 2.75 16.09 4.80
N LYS A 165 1.75 16.36 5.64
CA LYS A 165 1.15 17.69 5.81
C LYS A 165 1.10 18.05 7.29
N TRP A 166 1.55 19.24 7.63
CA TRP A 166 1.42 19.79 8.97
C TRP A 166 1.49 21.32 8.93
N GLU A 167 0.67 21.99 9.75
CA GLU A 167 0.52 23.44 9.69
C GLU A 167 0.16 23.88 8.26
N ASN A 168 0.98 24.70 7.61
CA ASN A 168 0.76 25.18 6.24
C ASN A 168 1.74 24.58 5.24
N VAL A 169 2.46 23.52 5.63
CA VAL A 169 3.53 22.90 4.83
C VAL A 169 3.11 21.50 4.40
N ARG A 170 3.42 21.19 3.14
CA ARG A 170 3.33 19.86 2.55
C ARG A 170 4.69 19.47 2.00
N VAL A 171 5.10 18.23 2.24
CA VAL A 171 6.16 17.58 1.45
C VAL A 171 5.58 16.33 0.80
N LYS A 172 6.02 16.01 -0.42
CA LYS A 172 5.55 14.86 -1.18
C LYS A 172 6.73 14.19 -1.87
N PHE A 173 6.76 12.86 -1.88
CA PHE A 173 7.69 12.09 -2.68
C PHE A 173 7.05 10.83 -3.28
N ARG A 174 7.53 10.42 -4.45
CA ARG A 174 7.02 9.33 -5.29
C ARG A 174 7.65 7.98 -4.91
N ILE A 175 6.82 6.94 -4.87
CA ILE A 175 7.20 5.53 -4.69
C ILE A 175 6.69 4.72 -5.87
N GLU A 176 7.58 4.06 -6.58
CA GLU A 176 7.28 3.18 -7.69
C GLU A 176 7.65 1.73 -7.33
N THR A 177 6.93 0.79 -7.92
CA THR A 177 7.11 -0.65 -7.66
C THR A 177 7.26 -1.39 -8.98
N GLU A 178 8.13 -2.41 -8.97
CA GLU A 178 8.42 -3.21 -10.16
C GLU A 178 7.36 -4.31 -10.32
N VAL A 179 6.30 -4.02 -11.08
CA VAL A 179 5.20 -4.97 -11.32
C VAL A 179 5.48 -5.87 -12.51
N ASP A 180 6.01 -5.32 -13.62
CA ASP A 180 6.14 -6.04 -14.88
C ASP A 180 7.07 -7.23 -14.78
N THR A 181 8.24 -7.03 -14.18
CA THR A 181 9.22 -8.12 -14.00
C THR A 181 8.63 -9.27 -13.18
N ILE A 182 7.84 -8.98 -12.14
CA ILE A 182 7.24 -9.99 -11.27
C ILE A 182 6.16 -10.77 -12.04
N VAL A 183 5.23 -10.07 -12.69
CA VAL A 183 4.12 -10.71 -13.40
C VAL A 183 4.62 -11.50 -14.61
N MET A 184 5.58 -10.97 -15.36
CA MET A 184 6.16 -11.67 -16.51
C MET A 184 6.90 -12.94 -16.10
N LYS A 185 7.64 -12.92 -14.99
CA LYS A 185 8.25 -14.13 -14.41
C LYS A 185 7.18 -15.17 -14.05
N GLN A 186 6.10 -14.74 -13.41
CA GLN A 186 4.96 -15.60 -13.06
C GLN A 186 4.28 -16.20 -14.29
N ILE A 187 4.02 -15.40 -15.33
CA ILE A 187 3.44 -15.88 -16.60
C ILE A 187 4.37 -16.90 -17.25
N LYS A 188 5.68 -16.63 -17.27
CA LYS A 188 6.66 -17.58 -17.80
C LYS A 188 6.58 -18.92 -17.05
N GLU A 189 6.72 -18.91 -15.73
CA GLU A 189 6.78 -20.12 -14.91
C GLU A 189 5.45 -20.90 -14.86
N MET A 190 4.32 -20.20 -14.89
CA MET A 190 3.00 -20.81 -14.68
C MET A 190 2.25 -21.09 -15.97
N VAL A 191 2.49 -20.32 -17.04
CA VAL A 191 1.74 -20.45 -18.30
C VAL A 191 2.64 -20.97 -19.42
N ILE A 192 3.77 -20.32 -19.68
CA ILE A 192 4.64 -20.67 -20.82
C ILE A 192 5.37 -22.00 -20.59
N ASP A 193 6.02 -22.14 -19.43
CA ASP A 193 6.86 -23.31 -19.14
C ASP A 193 6.02 -24.56 -18.80
N LYS A 194 4.78 -24.38 -18.33
CA LYS A 194 3.92 -25.47 -17.84
C LYS A 194 2.75 -25.83 -18.75
N ASP A 195 2.36 -24.93 -19.66
CA ASP A 195 1.14 -25.04 -20.49
C ASP A 195 -0.05 -25.61 -19.68
N PRO A 196 -0.42 -24.95 -18.56
CA PRO A 196 -1.37 -25.52 -17.63
C PRO A 196 -2.71 -25.64 -18.35
N GLN A 197 -3.38 -26.78 -18.28
CA GLN A 197 -4.77 -26.91 -18.76
C GLN A 197 -5.74 -26.19 -17.80
N ASN A 198 -5.50 -24.90 -17.56
CA ASN A 198 -6.18 -24.05 -16.59
C ASN A 198 -6.65 -22.76 -17.30
N PRO A 199 -7.97 -22.64 -17.60
CA PRO A 199 -8.51 -21.48 -18.32
C PRO A 199 -8.33 -20.16 -17.56
N GLY A 200 -8.28 -20.20 -16.22
CA GLY A 200 -8.05 -19.02 -15.39
C GLY A 200 -6.66 -18.43 -15.55
N LEU A 201 -5.62 -19.26 -15.62
CA LEU A 201 -4.24 -18.82 -15.83
C LEU A 201 -4.04 -18.21 -17.22
N TYR A 202 -4.63 -18.81 -18.25
CA TYR A 202 -4.61 -18.23 -19.59
C TYR A 202 -5.34 -16.89 -19.67
N TYR A 203 -6.51 -16.77 -19.02
CA TYR A 203 -7.21 -15.50 -18.92
C TYR A 203 -6.36 -14.42 -18.24
N GLN A 204 -5.74 -14.74 -17.10
CA GLN A 204 -4.89 -13.79 -16.37
C GLN A 204 -3.71 -13.31 -17.23
N ALA A 205 -3.02 -14.22 -17.91
CA ALA A 205 -1.91 -13.89 -18.79
C ALA A 205 -2.34 -13.05 -20.01
N ALA A 206 -3.44 -13.44 -20.67
CA ALA A 206 -4.00 -12.70 -21.80
C ALA A 206 -4.41 -11.28 -21.38
N ASN A 207 -5.10 -11.14 -20.24
CA ASN A 207 -5.53 -9.84 -19.73
C ASN A 207 -4.35 -8.94 -19.39
N TYR A 208 -3.29 -9.51 -18.81
CA TYR A 208 -2.08 -8.78 -18.50
C TYR A 208 -1.39 -8.26 -19.76
N TYR A 209 -1.24 -9.12 -20.78
CA TYR A 209 -0.63 -8.75 -22.05
C TYR A 209 -1.44 -7.68 -22.78
N PHE A 210 -2.76 -7.83 -22.82
CA PHE A 210 -3.68 -6.86 -23.41
C PHE A 210 -3.57 -5.49 -22.71
N THR A 211 -3.63 -5.45 -21.38
CA THR A 211 -3.67 -4.20 -20.60
C THR A 211 -2.34 -3.44 -20.65
N ASN A 212 -1.22 -4.16 -20.73
CA ASN A 212 0.13 -3.59 -20.76
C ASN A 212 0.72 -3.47 -22.17
N ASN A 213 -0.12 -3.58 -23.21
CA ASN A 213 0.26 -3.44 -24.61
C ASN A 213 1.49 -4.30 -25.00
N LYS A 214 1.49 -5.57 -24.55
CA LYS A 214 2.51 -6.58 -24.90
C LYS A 214 2.14 -7.24 -26.24
N ASP A 215 2.60 -8.48 -26.47
CA ASP A 215 2.28 -9.23 -27.68
C ASP A 215 0.77 -9.58 -27.74
N MET A 216 0.06 -8.90 -28.64
CA MET A 216 -1.38 -9.07 -28.81
C MET A 216 -1.75 -10.41 -29.46
N ASN A 217 -0.87 -11.00 -30.26
CA ASN A 217 -1.11 -12.34 -30.83
C ASN A 217 -1.01 -13.40 -29.73
N GLN A 218 0.00 -13.29 -28.86
CA GLN A 218 0.11 -14.20 -27.72
C GLN A 218 -1.08 -14.06 -26.75
N ALA A 219 -1.52 -12.83 -26.50
CA ALA A 219 -2.73 -12.58 -25.71
C ALA A 219 -3.96 -13.24 -26.35
N TYR A 220 -4.07 -13.20 -27.68
CA TYR A 220 -5.15 -13.84 -28.43
C TYR A 220 -5.12 -15.37 -28.31
N GLU A 221 -3.96 -16.00 -28.41
CA GLU A 221 -3.82 -17.45 -28.25
C GLU A 221 -4.29 -17.91 -26.86
N TRP A 222 -3.85 -17.22 -25.80
CA TRP A 222 -4.26 -17.57 -24.44
C TRP A 222 -5.73 -17.31 -24.18
N ILE A 223 -6.29 -16.17 -24.65
CA ILE A 223 -7.72 -15.93 -24.43
C ILE A 223 -8.58 -16.94 -25.19
N VAL A 224 -8.16 -17.41 -26.37
CA VAL A 224 -8.82 -18.50 -27.10
C VAL A 224 -8.80 -19.78 -26.27
N LYS A 225 -7.64 -20.22 -25.77
CA LYS A 225 -7.53 -21.39 -24.87
C LYS A 225 -8.44 -21.28 -23.64
N SER A 226 -8.52 -20.08 -23.05
CA SER A 226 -9.38 -19.81 -21.89
C SER A 226 -10.86 -19.99 -22.21
N VAL A 227 -11.36 -19.34 -23.27
CA VAL A 227 -12.79 -19.38 -23.61
C VAL A 227 -13.23 -20.71 -24.20
N GLU A 228 -12.35 -21.45 -24.87
CA GLU A 228 -12.66 -22.79 -25.39
C GLU A 228 -12.87 -23.79 -24.25
N SER A 229 -12.10 -23.66 -23.17
CA SER A 229 -12.19 -24.56 -22.02
C SER A 229 -13.30 -24.18 -21.04
N ASP A 230 -13.47 -22.89 -20.73
CA ASP A 230 -14.50 -22.42 -19.78
C ASP A 230 -15.00 -21.02 -20.16
N PRO A 231 -15.94 -20.91 -21.11
CA PRO A 231 -16.43 -19.62 -21.58
C PRO A 231 -17.25 -18.93 -20.47
N LYS A 232 -16.91 -17.66 -20.21
CA LYS A 232 -17.62 -16.77 -19.29
C LYS A 232 -17.87 -15.44 -19.98
N TYR A 233 -18.88 -14.69 -19.53
CA TYR A 233 -19.16 -13.38 -20.13
C TYR A 233 -17.93 -12.46 -20.09
N TRP A 234 -17.16 -12.44 -19.01
CA TRP A 234 -15.97 -11.56 -18.91
C TRP A 234 -14.77 -12.03 -19.74
N THR A 235 -14.56 -13.35 -19.88
CA THR A 235 -13.47 -13.88 -20.72
C THR A 235 -13.78 -13.67 -22.21
N MET A 236 -15.04 -13.84 -22.61
CA MET A 236 -15.51 -13.51 -23.97
C MET A 236 -15.42 -12.01 -24.27
N HIS A 237 -15.68 -11.15 -23.28
CA HIS A 237 -15.50 -9.71 -23.44
C HIS A 237 -14.04 -9.34 -23.68
N LEU A 238 -13.10 -9.93 -22.92
CA LEU A 238 -11.67 -9.72 -23.15
C LEU A 238 -11.24 -10.22 -24.54
N LYS A 239 -11.72 -11.39 -24.98
CA LYS A 239 -11.47 -11.89 -26.34
C LYS A 239 -11.89 -10.88 -27.40
N ALA A 240 -13.09 -10.31 -27.26
CA ALA A 240 -13.59 -9.28 -28.18
C ALA A 240 -12.70 -8.04 -28.22
N LYS A 241 -12.19 -7.59 -27.07
CA LYS A 241 -11.25 -6.45 -27.00
C LYS A 241 -9.91 -6.74 -27.68
N ILE A 242 -9.37 -7.94 -27.47
CA ILE A 242 -8.12 -8.38 -28.11
C ILE A 242 -8.32 -8.52 -29.63
N GLU A 243 -9.43 -9.11 -30.07
CA GLU A 243 -9.78 -9.21 -31.50
C GLU A 243 -9.86 -7.84 -32.16
N LEU A 244 -10.51 -6.88 -31.50
CA LEU A 244 -10.57 -5.51 -32.00
C LEU A 244 -9.18 -4.87 -32.09
N ALA A 245 -8.33 -5.05 -31.06
CA ALA A 245 -6.96 -4.55 -31.08
C ALA A 245 -6.10 -5.16 -32.20
N LEU A 246 -6.41 -6.40 -32.62
CA LEU A 246 -5.82 -7.07 -33.77
C LEU A 246 -6.48 -6.70 -35.12
N GLY A 247 -7.45 -5.79 -35.14
CA GLY A 247 -8.19 -5.40 -36.35
C GLY A 247 -9.25 -6.43 -36.82
N LYS A 248 -9.49 -7.49 -36.04
CA LYS A 248 -10.47 -8.55 -36.30
C LYS A 248 -11.89 -8.10 -35.94
N LYS A 249 -12.38 -7.08 -36.67
CA LYS A 249 -13.63 -6.38 -36.33
C LYS A 249 -14.86 -7.28 -36.29
N LYS A 250 -14.96 -8.23 -37.23
CA LYS A 250 -16.11 -9.13 -37.33
C LYS A 250 -16.14 -10.08 -36.14
N GLU A 251 -15.01 -10.70 -35.85
CA GLU A 251 -14.79 -11.62 -34.74
C GLU A 251 -15.03 -10.92 -33.41
N ALA A 252 -14.55 -9.68 -33.26
CA ALA A 252 -14.77 -8.87 -32.08
C ALA A 252 -16.27 -8.63 -31.81
N ILE A 253 -17.07 -8.31 -32.85
CA ILE A 253 -18.52 -8.15 -32.72
C ILE A 253 -19.17 -9.47 -32.30
N GLU A 254 -18.78 -10.59 -32.91
CA GLU A 254 -19.32 -11.92 -32.58
C GLU A 254 -19.02 -12.30 -31.12
N SER A 255 -17.77 -12.14 -30.68
CA SER A 255 -17.35 -12.41 -29.30
C SER A 255 -18.04 -11.48 -28.29
N ALA A 256 -18.18 -10.19 -28.61
CA ALA A 256 -18.88 -9.23 -27.76
C ALA A 256 -20.39 -9.52 -27.66
N THR A 257 -21.00 -9.99 -28.74
CA THR A 257 -22.42 -10.37 -28.75
C THR A 257 -22.66 -11.58 -27.87
N LYS A 258 -21.84 -12.63 -27.99
CA LYS A 258 -21.87 -13.81 -27.11
C LYS A 258 -21.66 -13.44 -25.64
N SER A 259 -20.67 -12.58 -25.36
CA SER A 259 -20.43 -12.05 -24.01
C SER A 259 -21.66 -11.34 -23.44
N MET A 260 -22.31 -10.50 -24.25
CA MET A 260 -23.50 -9.76 -23.87
C MET A 260 -24.69 -10.68 -23.57
N GLU A 261 -24.91 -11.72 -24.37
CA GLU A 261 -25.96 -12.72 -24.14
C GLU A 261 -25.76 -13.45 -22.81
N MET A 262 -24.54 -13.94 -22.56
CA MET A 262 -24.16 -14.57 -21.30
C MET A 262 -24.33 -13.62 -20.11
N ALA A 263 -23.99 -12.33 -20.27
CA ALA A 263 -24.17 -11.32 -19.23
C ALA A 263 -25.65 -11.04 -18.91
N LYS A 264 -26.53 -11.05 -19.93
CA LYS A 264 -27.98 -10.92 -19.75
C LYS A 264 -28.55 -12.11 -18.98
N GLU A 265 -28.14 -13.33 -19.33
CA GLU A 265 -28.52 -14.55 -18.60
C GLU A 265 -28.06 -14.50 -17.14
N ALA A 266 -26.83 -14.05 -16.91
CA ALA A 266 -26.27 -13.85 -15.57
C ALA A 266 -26.84 -12.62 -14.83
N LYS A 267 -27.77 -11.87 -15.43
CA LYS A 267 -28.36 -10.63 -14.90
C LYS A 267 -27.30 -9.58 -14.48
N ASN A 268 -26.22 -9.47 -15.25
CA ASN A 268 -25.14 -8.51 -15.03
C ASN A 268 -25.24 -7.33 -16.02
N PRO A 269 -25.92 -6.23 -15.67
CA PRO A 269 -26.12 -5.09 -16.58
C PRO A 269 -24.82 -4.36 -16.94
N ASP A 270 -23.79 -4.41 -16.08
CA ASP A 270 -22.52 -3.73 -16.34
C ASP A 270 -21.82 -4.32 -17.55
N TYR A 271 -21.77 -5.65 -17.65
CA TYR A 271 -21.19 -6.34 -18.80
C TYR A 271 -22.06 -6.25 -20.05
N VAL A 272 -23.38 -6.12 -19.92
CA VAL A 272 -24.24 -5.79 -21.07
C VAL A 272 -23.82 -4.44 -21.64
N GLY A 273 -23.72 -3.40 -20.81
CA GLY A 273 -23.32 -2.07 -21.24
C GLY A 273 -21.88 -2.00 -21.78
N LEU A 274 -20.94 -2.77 -21.22
CA LEU A 274 -19.56 -2.86 -21.73
C LEU A 274 -19.53 -3.41 -23.16
N ASN A 275 -20.27 -4.48 -23.44
CA ASN A 275 -20.33 -5.08 -24.76
C ASN A 275 -21.07 -4.19 -25.78
N GLU A 276 -22.17 -3.55 -25.38
CA GLU A 276 -22.87 -2.58 -26.24
C GLU A 276 -21.96 -1.44 -26.68
N ARG A 277 -21.19 -0.87 -25.74
CA ARG A 277 -20.21 0.18 -26.05
C ARG A 277 -19.11 -0.32 -26.98
N LEU A 278 -18.58 -1.52 -26.75
CA LEU A 278 -17.56 -2.11 -27.61
C LEU A 278 -18.08 -2.36 -29.03
N ILE A 279 -19.26 -2.95 -29.19
CA ILE A 279 -19.89 -3.17 -30.49
C ILE A 279 -20.13 -1.83 -31.21
N LYS A 280 -20.60 -0.81 -30.47
CA LYS A 280 -20.81 0.53 -31.02
C LYS A 280 -19.52 1.19 -31.49
N SER A 281 -18.38 0.98 -30.83
CA SER A 281 -17.10 1.58 -31.25
C SER A 281 -16.49 0.94 -32.51
N ILE A 282 -17.02 -0.20 -32.97
CA ILE A 282 -16.51 -0.92 -34.15
C ILE A 282 -17.25 -0.48 -35.43
N LYS A 283 -18.52 -0.08 -35.28
CA LYS A 283 -19.41 0.40 -36.36
C LYS A 283 -19.08 1.84 -36.73
#